data_AF-A0AA43D263-F1
#
_entry.id   AF-A0AA43D263-F1
#
_cell.length_a   1.000
_cell.length_b   1.000
_cell.length_c   1.000
_cell.angle_alpha   90.00
_cell.angle_beta   90.00
_cell.angle_gamma   90.00
#
_symmetry.space_group_name_H-M   'P 1'
#
loop_
_entity.id
_entity.type
_entity.pdbx_description
1 polymer ?
#
loop_
_entity_poly.entity_id
_entity_poly.type
_entity_poly.pdbx_seq_one_letter_code
_entity_poly.pdbx_strand_id
1 'polypeptide(L)'
;LLNGMGLDTLPEKIGMGGAFGESLKPSTLVGMLIMFFAMLFATVEAANQLQFTQVRDVVTTFISFGGDILLGAVILLIGFWLANFAYTALTRAGGTSSSTLARVARIAILGLVIAMGLRAMGIADDIVNLAFGLTFGAAAVAVALSFGLGGREAAGKQMEHWLSKLRKD
;
A
#
# COMPACT_ATOMS: atom_id res chain seq x y z
N LEU A 1 -1.85 25.30 -18.85
CA LEU A 1 -2.95 25.18 -17.87
C LEU A 1 -2.46 24.68 -16.50
N LEU A 2 -1.71 23.58 -16.41
CA LEU A 2 -1.24 23.02 -15.12
C LEU A 2 -0.12 23.83 -14.41
N ASN A 3 0.82 24.41 -15.17
CA ASN A 3 1.85 25.33 -14.62
C ASN A 3 1.21 26.60 -14.01
N GLY A 4 0.13 27.11 -14.62
CA GLY A 4 -0.65 28.24 -14.11
C GLY A 4 -1.49 27.95 -12.86
N MET A 5 -1.63 26.69 -12.44
CA MET A 5 -2.31 26.29 -11.19
C MET A 5 -1.36 26.20 -9.99
N GLY A 6 -0.07 26.52 -10.15
CA GLY A 6 0.89 26.54 -9.04
C GLY A 6 1.36 25.16 -8.55
N LEU A 7 1.02 24.08 -9.28
CA LEU A 7 1.46 22.70 -8.99
C LEU A 7 2.99 22.57 -8.95
N ASP A 8 3.71 23.43 -9.67
CA ASP A 8 5.16 23.45 -9.72
C ASP A 8 5.81 24.02 -8.44
N THR A 9 5.04 24.71 -7.59
CA THR A 9 5.54 25.27 -6.31
C THR A 9 5.33 24.34 -5.11
N LEU A 10 4.56 23.25 -5.28
CA LEU A 10 4.31 22.27 -4.21
C LEU A 10 5.57 21.51 -3.78
N PRO A 11 6.45 21.04 -4.69
CA PRO A 11 7.71 20.38 -4.33
C PRO A 11 8.68 21.28 -3.55
N GLU A 12 8.70 22.58 -3.85
CA GLU A 12 9.48 23.59 -3.12
C GLU A 12 8.93 23.82 -1.71
N LYS A 13 7.60 23.90 -1.56
CA LYS A 13 6.94 24.11 -0.24
C LYS A 13 7.02 22.90 0.70
N ILE A 14 7.26 21.70 0.17
CA ILE A 14 7.44 20.47 0.97
C ILE A 14 8.91 20.09 1.21
N GLY A 15 9.86 20.95 0.85
CA GLY A 15 11.29 20.74 1.13
C GLY A 15 11.97 19.69 0.24
N MET A 16 11.40 19.38 -0.93
CA MET A 16 11.96 18.45 -1.93
C MET A 16 12.62 19.16 -3.13
N GLY A 17 12.94 20.46 -3.01
CA GLY A 17 13.47 21.28 -4.11
C GLY A 17 14.81 20.81 -4.70
N GLY A 18 15.58 19.98 -3.99
CA GLY A 18 16.87 19.45 -4.47
C GLY A 18 16.79 18.07 -5.13
N ALA A 19 15.66 17.38 -5.09
CA ALA A 19 15.52 16.01 -5.62
C ALA A 19 15.06 15.95 -7.08
N PHE A 20 14.54 17.07 -7.61
CA PHE A 20 13.94 17.15 -8.96
C PHE A 20 14.58 18.32 -9.72
N GLY A 21 15.47 18.02 -10.67
CA GLY A 21 16.01 19.04 -11.59
C GLY A 21 14.89 19.69 -12.43
N GLU A 22 15.18 20.82 -13.09
CA GLU A 22 14.21 21.62 -13.86
C GLU A 22 13.36 20.83 -14.88
N SER A 23 13.83 19.65 -15.29
CA SER A 23 13.18 18.71 -16.22
C SER A 23 12.09 17.83 -15.59
N LEU A 24 11.99 17.75 -14.26
CA LEU A 24 11.05 16.89 -13.52
C LEU A 24 10.01 17.70 -12.74
N LYS A 25 9.50 18.78 -13.33
CA LYS A 25 8.32 19.48 -12.76
C LYS A 25 7.10 18.54 -12.80
N PRO A 26 6.34 18.41 -11.70
CA PRO A 26 5.16 17.54 -11.65
C PRO A 26 4.14 17.85 -12.75
N SER A 27 3.98 19.12 -13.13
CA SER A 27 3.07 19.52 -14.21
C SER A 27 3.49 18.99 -15.58
N THR A 28 4.79 18.99 -15.87
CA THR A 28 5.36 18.44 -17.12
C THR A 28 5.23 16.93 -17.16
N LEU A 29 5.47 16.24 -16.04
CA LEU A 29 5.28 14.79 -15.92
C LEU A 29 3.83 14.37 -16.19
N VAL A 30 2.85 15.07 -15.59
CA VAL A 30 1.44 14.80 -15.81
C VAL A 30 1.04 15.09 -17.26
N GLY A 31 1.54 16.19 -17.84
CA GLY A 31 1.31 16.51 -19.26
C GLY A 31 1.85 15.44 -20.20
N MET A 32 3.07 14.95 -19.94
CA MET A 32 3.70 13.87 -20.69
C MET A 32 2.92 12.56 -20.55
N LEU A 33 2.45 12.22 -19.35
CA LEU A 33 1.61 11.05 -19.10
C LEU A 33 0.29 11.11 -19.86
N ILE A 34 -0.42 12.24 -19.80
CA ILE A 34 -1.69 12.42 -20.53
C ILE A 34 -1.45 12.25 -22.04
N MET A 35 -0.41 12.88 -22.58
CA MET A 35 -0.08 12.77 -24.01
C MET A 35 0.30 11.34 -24.39
N PHE A 36 1.06 10.64 -23.55
CA PHE A 36 1.43 9.24 -23.74
C PHE A 36 0.20 8.33 -23.82
N PHE A 37 -0.72 8.42 -22.85
CA PHE A 37 -1.95 7.63 -22.87
C PHE A 37 -2.86 8.03 -24.05
N ALA A 38 -2.98 9.32 -24.36
CA ALA A 38 -3.77 9.77 -25.52
C ALA A 38 -3.26 9.16 -26.84
N MET A 39 -1.94 9.07 -27.04
CA MET A 39 -1.36 8.42 -28.22
C MET A 39 -1.61 6.90 -28.23
N LEU A 40 -1.55 6.23 -27.07
CA LEU A 40 -1.89 4.81 -26.99
C LEU A 40 -3.36 4.58 -27.35
N PHE A 41 -4.29 5.38 -26.83
CA PHE A 41 -5.71 5.28 -27.18
C PHE A 41 -5.96 5.55 -28.67
N ALA A 42 -5.31 6.56 -29.25
CA ALA A 42 -5.39 6.82 -30.69
C ALA A 42 -4.88 5.62 -31.53
N THR A 43 -3.83 4.94 -31.05
CA THR A 43 -3.27 3.75 -31.70
C THR A 43 -4.24 2.56 -31.66
N VAL A 44 -4.91 2.35 -30.52
CA VAL A 44 -5.96 1.32 -30.37
C VAL A 44 -7.11 1.60 -31.33
N GLU A 45 -7.56 2.85 -31.42
CA GLU A 45 -8.67 3.23 -32.29
C GLU A 45 -8.31 3.07 -33.78
N ALA A 46 -7.10 3.46 -34.18
CA ALA A 46 -6.61 3.24 -35.54
C ALA A 46 -6.52 1.75 -35.89
N ALA A 47 -6.00 0.92 -34.97
CA ALA A 47 -5.95 -0.53 -35.15
C ALA A 47 -7.36 -1.16 -35.25
N ASN A 48 -8.31 -0.65 -34.47
CA ASN A 48 -9.71 -1.09 -34.51
C ASN A 48 -10.37 -0.76 -35.86
N GLN A 49 -10.13 0.43 -36.40
CA GLN A 49 -10.64 0.83 -37.72
C GLN A 49 -10.05 -0.01 -38.87
N LEU A 50 -8.78 -0.38 -38.77
CA LEU A 50 -8.12 -1.29 -39.72
C LEU A 50 -8.48 -2.76 -39.52
N GLN A 51 -9.33 -3.09 -38.54
CA GLN A 51 -9.71 -4.46 -38.16
C GLN A 51 -8.51 -5.32 -37.70
N PHE A 52 -7.44 -4.68 -37.21
CA PHE A 52 -6.25 -5.35 -36.67
C PHE A 52 -6.45 -5.69 -35.20
N THR A 53 -7.27 -6.72 -34.97
CA THR A 53 -7.69 -7.16 -33.64
C THR A 53 -6.52 -7.55 -32.73
N GLN A 54 -5.51 -8.27 -33.24
CA GLN A 54 -4.35 -8.67 -32.43
C GLN A 54 -3.56 -7.46 -31.91
N VAL A 55 -3.36 -6.44 -32.75
CA VAL A 55 -2.63 -5.23 -32.36
C VAL A 55 -3.45 -4.45 -31.33
N ARG A 56 -4.75 -4.29 -31.57
CA ARG A 56 -5.68 -3.63 -30.64
C ARG A 56 -5.61 -4.24 -29.24
N ASP A 57 -5.69 -5.56 -29.15
CA ASP A 57 -5.78 -6.26 -27.85
C ASP A 57 -4.46 -6.20 -27.09
N VAL A 58 -3.32 -6.31 -27.78
CA VAL A 58 -1.98 -6.15 -27.17
C VAL A 58 -1.83 -4.73 -26.62
N VAL A 59 -2.13 -3.69 -27.41
CA VAL A 59 -2.00 -2.30 -26.96
C VAL A 59 -2.98 -2.00 -25.81
N THR A 60 -4.19 -2.55 -25.85
CA THR A 60 -5.18 -2.41 -24.76
C THR A 60 -4.65 -3.01 -23.45
N THR A 61 -3.99 -4.17 -23.52
CA THR A 61 -3.34 -4.80 -22.36
C THR A 61 -2.20 -3.93 -21.79
N PHE A 62 -1.42 -3.27 -22.65
CA PHE A 62 -0.42 -2.30 -22.20
C PHE A 62 -1.04 -1.07 -21.52
N ILE A 63 -2.18 -0.59 -22.01
CA ILE A 63 -2.90 0.53 -21.40
C ILE A 63 -3.40 0.14 -20.01
N SER A 64 -3.99 -1.05 -19.84
CA SER A 64 -4.46 -1.52 -18.52
C SER A 64 -3.31 -1.65 -17.54
N PHE A 65 -2.21 -2.28 -17.95
CA PHE A 65 -0.99 -2.40 -17.14
C PHE A 65 -0.42 -1.03 -16.73
N GLY A 66 -0.40 -0.07 -17.67
CA GLY A 66 -0.01 1.31 -17.37
C GLY A 66 -0.94 1.98 -16.35
N GLY A 67 -2.25 1.73 -16.45
CA GLY A 67 -3.25 2.20 -15.50
C GLY A 67 -3.05 1.66 -14.09
N ASP A 68 -2.78 0.36 -13.97
CA ASP A 68 -2.49 -0.32 -12.70
C ASP A 68 -1.20 0.25 -12.06
N ILE A 69 -0.16 0.48 -12.86
CA ILE A 69 1.06 1.16 -12.40
C ILE A 69 0.76 2.56 -11.84
N LEU A 70 -0.06 3.34 -12.56
CA LEU A 70 -0.46 4.68 -12.09
C LEU A 70 -1.24 4.61 -10.78
N LEU A 71 -2.16 3.66 -10.65
CA LEU A 71 -2.95 3.45 -9.44
C LEU A 71 -2.02 3.09 -8.26
N GLY A 72 -1.08 2.16 -8.47
CA GLY A 72 -0.06 1.83 -7.48
C GLY A 72 0.80 3.01 -7.08
N ALA A 73 1.23 3.85 -8.04
CA ALA A 73 1.99 5.06 -7.77
C ALA A 73 1.21 6.05 -6.90
N VAL A 74 -0.08 6.25 -7.16
CA VAL A 74 -0.96 7.11 -6.33
C VAL A 74 -1.07 6.55 -4.90
N ILE A 75 -1.26 5.24 -4.74
CA ILE A 75 -1.30 4.60 -3.41
C ILE A 75 0.02 4.82 -2.66
N LEU A 76 1.16 4.65 -3.33
CA LEU A 76 2.47 4.90 -2.73
C LEU A 76 2.64 6.36 -2.28
N LEU A 77 2.21 7.33 -3.10
CA LEU A 77 2.28 8.75 -2.76
C LEU A 77 1.44 9.08 -1.53
N ILE A 78 0.17 8.64 -1.51
CA ILE A 78 -0.74 8.85 -0.38
C ILE A 78 -0.21 8.15 0.88
N GLY A 79 0.25 6.91 0.74
CA GLY A 79 0.75 6.12 1.85
C GLY A 79 2.06 6.66 2.44
N PHE A 80 2.96 7.18 1.59
CA PHE A 80 4.17 7.86 2.07
C PHE A 80 3.83 9.14 2.86
N TRP A 81 2.86 9.91 2.37
CA TRP A 81 2.35 11.07 3.10
C TRP A 81 1.74 10.66 4.44
N LEU A 82 0.94 9.59 4.47
CA LEU A 82 0.33 9.04 5.68
C LEU A 82 1.38 8.55 6.70
N ALA A 83 2.43 7.88 6.23
CA ALA A 83 3.52 7.41 7.08
C ALA A 83 4.26 8.57 7.77
N ASN A 84 4.49 9.66 7.05
CA ASN A 84 5.10 10.86 7.60
C ASN A 84 4.15 11.59 8.55
N PHE A 85 2.86 11.70 8.20
CA PHE A 85 1.86 12.27 9.08
C PHE A 85 1.77 11.52 10.41
N ALA A 86 1.71 10.19 10.37
CA ALA A 86 1.72 9.34 11.55
C ALA A 86 2.99 9.55 12.39
N TYR A 87 4.16 9.57 11.76
CA TYR A 87 5.43 9.86 12.45
C TYR A 87 5.40 11.21 13.19
N THR A 88 4.93 12.26 12.53
CA THR A 88 4.84 13.59 13.13
C THR A 88 3.78 13.66 14.22
N ALA A 89 2.63 12.98 14.06
CA ALA A 89 1.59 12.93 15.06
C ALA A 89 2.06 12.20 16.34
N LEU A 90 2.73 11.05 16.19
CA LEU A 90 3.26 10.29 17.32
C LEU A 90 4.41 11.01 18.04
N THR A 91 5.32 11.65 17.30
CA THR A 91 6.43 12.40 17.91
C THR A 91 5.96 13.65 18.68
N ARG A 92 4.88 14.30 18.21
CA ARG A 92 4.26 15.43 18.93
C ARG A 92 3.49 14.99 20.18
N ALA A 93 2.88 13.82 20.16
CA ALA A 93 2.02 13.34 21.24
C ALA A 93 2.78 12.75 22.45
N GLY A 94 4.00 12.22 22.28
CA GLY A 94 4.60 11.35 23.31
C GLY A 94 6.00 11.72 23.85
N GLY A 95 6.50 12.94 23.68
CA GLY A 95 7.77 13.39 24.27
C GLY A 95 9.01 12.57 23.85
N THR A 96 10.13 12.64 24.59
CA THR A 96 11.43 12.06 24.19
C THR A 96 11.43 10.53 23.94
N SER A 97 10.56 9.77 24.60
CA SER A 97 10.41 8.32 24.38
C SER A 97 9.51 7.94 23.19
N SER A 98 8.82 8.91 22.57
CA SER A 98 7.95 8.65 21.40
C SER A 98 8.68 8.48 20.08
N SER A 99 9.97 8.84 20.02
CA SER A 99 10.75 8.80 18.77
C SER A 99 10.93 7.38 18.23
N THR A 100 11.14 6.40 19.12
CA THR A 100 11.27 4.98 18.73
C THR A 100 9.93 4.42 18.26
N LEU A 101 8.86 4.66 19.00
CA LEU A 101 7.50 4.21 18.64
C LEU A 101 7.04 4.82 17.31
N ALA A 102 7.26 6.14 17.13
CA ALA A 102 6.95 6.82 15.89
C ALA A 102 7.74 6.24 14.70
N ARG A 103 9.02 5.91 14.90
CA ARG A 103 9.86 5.30 13.86
C ARG A 103 9.39 3.89 13.50
N VAL A 104 9.04 3.06 14.49
CA VAL A 104 8.47 1.72 14.26
C VAL A 104 7.15 1.83 13.50
N ALA A 105 6.25 2.72 13.93
CA ALA A 105 4.98 2.96 13.24
C ALA A 105 5.18 3.40 11.79
N ARG A 106 6.11 4.34 11.55
CA ARG A 106 6.45 4.80 10.19
C ARG A 106 6.94 3.65 9.30
N ILE A 107 7.84 2.81 9.81
CA ILE A 107 8.37 1.66 9.07
C ILE A 107 7.25 0.65 8.78
N ALA A 108 6.37 0.39 9.75
CA ALA A 108 5.23 -0.50 9.57
C ALA A 108 4.26 0.01 8.49
N ILE A 109 3.91 1.31 8.52
CA ILE A 109 3.04 1.92 7.51
C ILE A 109 3.72 1.88 6.14
N LEU A 110 5.01 2.21 6.05
CA LEU A 110 5.75 2.15 4.78
C LEU A 110 5.78 0.73 4.20
N GLY A 111 6.03 -0.29 5.03
CA GLY A 111 6.01 -1.69 4.59
C GLY A 111 4.64 -2.09 4.03
N LEU A 112 3.56 -1.70 4.70
CA LEU A 112 2.18 -1.96 4.26
C LEU A 112 1.83 -1.21 2.97
N VAL A 113 2.21 0.07 2.88
CA VAL A 113 1.97 0.91 1.71
C VAL A 113 2.72 0.37 0.50
N ILE A 114 3.98 -0.03 0.66
CA ILE A 114 4.78 -0.63 -0.42
C ILE A 114 4.09 -1.90 -0.93
N ALA A 115 3.66 -2.77 -0.03
CA ALA A 115 2.94 -3.99 -0.40
C ALA A 115 1.63 -3.71 -1.13
N MET A 116 0.80 -2.80 -0.61
CA MET A 116 -0.47 -2.42 -1.25
C MET A 116 -0.23 -1.75 -2.60
N GLY A 117 0.81 -0.91 -2.72
CA GLY A 117 1.20 -0.27 -3.97
C GLY A 117 1.63 -1.31 -5.01
N LEU A 118 2.51 -2.25 -4.64
CA LEU A 118 2.96 -3.32 -5.56
C LEU A 118 1.82 -4.23 -6.01
N ARG A 119 0.88 -4.56 -5.10
CA ARG A 119 -0.34 -5.29 -5.41
C ARG A 119 -1.28 -4.49 -6.33
N ALA A 120 -1.36 -3.18 -6.15
CA ALA A 120 -2.15 -2.35 -7.05
C ALA A 120 -1.59 -2.28 -8.48
N MET A 121 -0.29 -2.50 -8.67
CA MET A 121 0.34 -2.53 -9.99
C MET A 121 0.23 -3.88 -10.70
N GLY A 122 -0.33 -4.92 -10.07
CA GLY A 122 -0.45 -6.25 -10.67
C GLY A 122 0.87 -7.01 -10.80
N ILE A 123 2.00 -6.49 -10.28
CA ILE A 123 3.34 -7.07 -10.49
C ILE A 123 3.50 -8.39 -9.74
N ALA A 124 2.76 -8.60 -8.65
CA ALA A 124 2.95 -9.76 -7.77
C ALA A 124 1.79 -9.97 -6.79
N ASP A 125 0.54 -9.83 -7.24
CA ASP A 125 -0.63 -9.83 -6.35
C ASP A 125 -0.69 -11.07 -5.46
N ASP A 126 -0.44 -12.24 -6.06
CA ASP A 126 -0.42 -13.51 -5.34
C ASP A 126 0.72 -13.60 -4.33
N ILE A 127 1.91 -13.08 -4.66
CA ILE A 127 3.04 -13.08 -3.73
C ILE A 127 2.75 -12.19 -2.52
N VAL A 128 2.18 -11.00 -2.75
CA VAL A 128 1.82 -10.07 -1.66
C VAL A 128 0.71 -10.68 -0.80
N ASN A 129 -0.36 -11.18 -1.40
CA ASN A 129 -1.46 -11.80 -0.68
C ASN A 129 -0.99 -13.00 0.14
N LEU A 130 -0.16 -13.87 -0.45
CA LEU A 130 0.40 -15.03 0.21
C LEU A 130 1.32 -14.62 1.36
N ALA A 131 2.25 -13.69 1.15
CA ALA A 131 3.18 -13.25 2.18
C ALA A 131 2.45 -12.65 3.39
N PHE A 132 1.48 -11.76 3.16
CA PHE A 132 0.68 -11.18 4.25
C PHE A 132 -0.22 -12.23 4.90
N GLY A 133 -0.89 -13.06 4.09
CA GLY A 133 -1.74 -14.13 4.57
C GLY A 133 -0.99 -15.13 5.45
N LEU A 134 0.21 -15.55 5.04
CA LEU A 134 1.07 -16.44 5.82
C LEU A 134 1.66 -15.74 7.05
N THR A 135 2.04 -14.47 6.97
CA THR A 135 2.59 -13.74 8.12
C THR A 135 1.52 -13.55 9.20
N PHE A 136 0.33 -13.09 8.82
CA PHE A 136 -0.80 -12.97 9.74
C PHE A 136 -1.33 -14.32 10.19
N GLY A 137 -1.32 -15.33 9.32
CA GLY A 137 -1.66 -16.71 9.66
C GLY A 137 -0.72 -17.28 10.73
N ALA A 138 0.59 -17.11 10.55
CA ALA A 138 1.59 -17.52 11.54
C ALA A 138 1.42 -16.76 12.86
N ALA A 139 1.16 -15.46 12.83
CA ALA A 139 0.89 -14.66 14.03
C ALA A 139 -0.38 -15.14 14.75
N ALA A 140 -1.46 -15.41 14.00
CA ALA A 140 -2.71 -15.93 14.56
C ALA A 140 -2.50 -17.30 15.21
N VAL A 141 -1.76 -18.20 14.56
CA VAL A 141 -1.40 -19.52 15.13
C VAL A 141 -0.53 -19.36 16.37
N ALA A 142 0.48 -18.49 16.37
CA ALA A 142 1.33 -18.23 17.53
C ALA A 142 0.51 -17.74 18.74
N VAL A 143 -0.45 -16.82 18.51
CA VAL A 143 -1.36 -16.32 19.54
C VAL A 143 -2.29 -17.45 20.02
N ALA A 144 -2.90 -18.21 19.11
CA ALA A 144 -3.77 -19.33 19.48
C ALA A 144 -3.05 -20.37 20.34
N LEU A 145 -1.79 -20.68 20.00
CA LEU A 145 -0.95 -21.60 20.77
C LEU A 145 -0.53 -21.01 22.12
N SER A 146 -0.17 -19.73 22.20
CA SER A 146 0.25 -19.11 23.46
C SER A 146 -0.89 -19.09 24.48
N PHE A 147 -2.11 -18.76 24.06
CA PHE A 147 -3.29 -18.81 24.91
C PHE A 147 -3.78 -20.23 25.18
N GLY A 148 -3.77 -21.11 24.16
CA GLY A 148 -4.23 -22.49 24.30
C GLY A 148 -3.35 -23.31 25.24
N LEU A 149 -2.03 -23.22 25.10
CA LEU A 149 -1.08 -23.91 25.97
C LEU A 149 -0.95 -23.21 27.33
N GLY A 150 -0.89 -21.88 27.35
CA GLY A 150 -0.75 -21.09 28.59
C GLY A 150 -1.98 -21.11 29.49
N GLY A 151 -3.20 -21.22 28.92
CA GLY A 151 -4.46 -21.27 29.65
C GLY A 151 -4.90 -22.68 30.07
N ARG A 152 -4.18 -23.72 29.62
CA ARG A 152 -4.55 -25.14 29.83
C ARG A 152 -4.83 -25.47 31.29
N GLU A 153 -3.99 -24.99 32.21
CA GLU A 153 -4.09 -25.35 33.62
C GLU A 153 -5.23 -24.63 34.33
N ALA A 154 -5.49 -23.38 33.98
CA ALA A 154 -6.66 -22.62 34.46
C ALA A 154 -7.97 -23.25 33.97
N ALA A 155 -8.04 -23.63 32.69
CA ALA A 155 -9.18 -24.34 32.12
C ALA A 155 -9.40 -25.71 32.79
N GLY A 156 -8.32 -26.45 33.06
CA GLY A 156 -8.38 -27.73 33.78
C GLY A 156 -8.99 -27.61 35.17
N LYS A 157 -8.52 -26.65 35.97
CA LYS A 157 -9.05 -26.40 37.33
C LYS A 157 -10.54 -26.03 37.31
N GLN A 158 -10.97 -25.22 36.35
CA GLN A 158 -12.37 -24.82 36.21
C GLN A 158 -13.27 -26.02 35.83
N MET A 159 -12.79 -26.87 34.92
CA MET A 159 -13.51 -28.08 34.51
C MET A 159 -13.65 -29.08 35.66
N GLU A 160 -12.59 -29.25 36.47
CA GLU A 160 -12.61 -30.12 37.64
C GLU A 160 -13.58 -29.62 38.73
N HIS A 161 -13.65 -28.30 38.93
CA HIS A 161 -14.66 -27.69 39.82
C HIS A 161 -16.10 -27.94 39.33
N TRP A 162 -16.34 -27.86 38.02
CA TRP A 162 -17.65 -28.16 37.42
C TRP A 162 -18.04 -29.64 37.55
N LEU A 163 -17.12 -30.54 37.21
CA LEU A 163 -17.33 -31.99 37.30
C LEU A 163 -17.57 -32.44 38.74
N SER A 164 -16.87 -31.85 39.71
CA SER A 164 -17.05 -32.18 41.13
C SER A 164 -18.39 -31.69 41.71
N LYS A 165 -18.99 -30.63 41.15
CA LYS A 165 -20.37 -30.23 41.47
C LYS A 165 -21.39 -31.19 40.87
N LEU A 166 -21.23 -31.57 39.61
CA LEU A 166 -22.15 -32.47 38.91
C LEU A 166 -22.14 -33.90 39.47
N ARG A 167 -21.03 -34.36 40.06
CA ARG A 167 -20.92 -35.69 40.67
C ARG A 167 -21.48 -35.78 42.09
N LYS A 168 -21.91 -34.66 42.68
CA LYS A 168 -22.46 -34.61 44.04
C LYS A 168 -23.99 -34.65 44.09
N ASP A 169 -24.64 -34.59 42.93
CA ASP A 169 -26.05 -34.95 42.72
C ASP A 169 -26.15 -36.39 42.17
#